data_AF-A0A1W9MF31-F1
#
_entry.id   AF-A0A1W9MF31-F1
#
_cell.length_a   1.000
_cell.length_b   1.000
_cell.length_c   1.000
_cell.angle_alpha   90.00
_cell.angle_beta   90.00
_cell.angle_gamma   90.00
#
_symmetry.space_group_name_H-M   'P 1'
#
loop_
_entity.id
_entity.type
_entity.pdbx_description
1 polymer ?
#
loop_
_entity_poly.entity_id
_entity_poly.type
_entity_poly.pdbx_seq_one_letter_code
_entity_poly.pdbx_strand_id
1 'polypeptide(L)'
;MDLPTQRMLKIGPLAVGVIGLDLALNRVVPQRDLSLAECIEQVFRDIREKNYIPPAAVEEYRRAIGREIGRLRGEDVGEAEGLVIRILGTGCVSCNSLQGLLIEIMQDMGIAADVVQVHDPDEIGRFGVLRTPALLINGRIKCAGVLPSRAQVEEWLREEV
;
A
#
# COMPACT_ATOMS: atom_id res chain seq x y z
N MET A 1 16.69 33.30 13.34
CA MET A 1 15.64 32.45 13.93
C MET A 1 15.21 31.52 12.81
N ASP A 2 15.87 30.38 12.68
CA ASP A 2 15.57 29.42 11.61
C ASP A 2 14.16 28.90 11.80
N LEU A 3 13.27 29.23 10.86
CA LEU A 3 11.94 28.66 10.82
C LEU A 3 12.09 27.15 10.66
N PRO A 4 11.38 26.34 11.46
CA PRO A 4 11.47 24.90 11.34
C PRO A 4 11.05 24.52 9.91
N THR A 5 11.90 23.74 9.24
CA THR A 5 11.67 23.36 7.86
C THR A 5 10.37 22.57 7.74
N GLN A 6 9.55 22.93 6.76
CA GLN A 6 8.32 22.22 6.42
C GLN A 6 8.57 21.30 5.23
N ARG A 7 8.11 20.05 5.33
CA ARG A 7 8.08 19.10 4.22
C ARG A 7 6.64 18.91 3.77
N MET A 8 6.43 18.78 2.46
CA MET A 8 5.12 18.44 1.92
C MET A 8 4.81 16.96 2.15
N LEU A 9 3.67 16.66 2.76
CA LEU A 9 3.13 15.32 2.91
C LEU A 9 1.84 15.19 2.08
N LYS A 10 1.76 14.15 1.24
CA LYS A 10 0.59 13.91 0.40
C LYS A 10 -0.46 13.08 1.14
N ILE A 11 -1.59 13.71 1.44
CA ILE A 11 -2.71 13.17 2.21
C ILE A 11 -3.94 13.14 1.29
N GLY A 12 -4.26 11.96 0.77
CA GLY A 12 -5.23 11.82 -0.32
C GLY A 12 -4.87 12.70 -1.54
N PRO A 13 -5.77 13.59 -1.99
CA PRO A 13 -5.51 14.53 -3.08
C PRO A 13 -4.74 15.78 -2.65
N LEU A 14 -4.57 16.03 -1.34
CA LEU A 14 -3.99 17.26 -0.81
C LEU A 14 -2.49 17.08 -0.50
N ALA A 15 -1.73 18.16 -0.66
CA ALA A 15 -0.36 18.27 -0.16
C ALA A 15 -0.34 19.23 1.04
N VAL A 16 0.07 18.74 2.21
CA VAL A 16 0.05 19.50 3.47
C VAL A 16 1.46 19.77 3.95
N GLY A 17 1.73 21.01 4.38
CA GLY A 17 2.99 21.39 5.04
C GLY A 17 3.04 20.86 6.44
N VAL A 18 3.98 19.94 6.68
CA VAL A 18 4.21 19.36 8.00
C VAL A 18 5.55 19.83 8.52
N ILE A 19 5.51 20.59 9.61
CA ILE A 19 6.68 21.13 10.30
C ILE A 19 7.39 19.99 11.03
N GLY A 20 8.70 19.85 10.80
CA GLY A 20 9.53 18.86 11.50
C GLY A 20 9.42 17.43 10.98
N LEU A 21 8.69 17.20 9.89
CA LEU A 21 8.52 15.87 9.30
C LEU A 21 9.84 15.26 8.83
N ASP A 22 10.74 16.03 8.20
CA ASP A 22 12.07 15.53 7.80
C ASP A 22 12.85 14.98 8.99
N LEU A 23 12.83 15.68 10.12
CA LEU A 23 13.53 15.26 11.33
C LEU A 23 12.93 13.97 11.90
N ALA A 24 11.59 13.88 11.94
CA ALA A 24 10.90 12.69 12.41
C ALA A 24 11.22 11.47 11.52
N LEU A 25 11.17 11.63 10.20
CA LEU A 25 11.50 10.57 9.23
C LEU A 25 12.95 10.13 9.36
N ASN A 26 13.90 11.07 9.42
CA ASN A 26 15.33 10.76 9.54
C ASN A 26 15.68 9.97 10.81
N ARG A 27 14.85 10.06 11.86
CA ARG A 27 15.01 9.25 13.09
C ARG A 27 14.56 7.81 12.89
N VAL A 28 13.43 7.58 12.23
CA VAL A 28 12.81 6.25 12.15
C VAL A 28 13.23 5.44 10.93
N VAL A 29 13.50 6.09 9.79
CA VAL A 29 13.84 5.40 8.53
C VAL A 29 15.08 4.49 8.68
N PRO A 30 16.16 4.87 9.38
CA PRO A 30 17.31 4.00 9.60
C PRO A 30 17.08 2.81 10.55
N GLN A 31 16.05 2.88 11.42
CA GLN A 31 15.75 1.86 12.43
C GLN A 31 15.04 0.67 11.80
N ARG A 32 15.81 -0.28 11.25
CA ARG A 32 15.29 -1.46 10.53
C ARG A 32 14.71 -2.54 11.45
N ASP A 33 14.95 -2.43 12.75
CA ASP A 33 14.45 -3.28 13.81
C ASP A 33 13.02 -2.95 14.24
N LEU A 34 12.56 -1.72 13.98
CA LEU A 34 11.19 -1.30 14.26
C LEU A 34 10.21 -1.75 13.17
N SER A 35 9.04 -2.20 13.60
CA SER A 35 7.92 -2.45 12.69
C SER A 35 7.44 -1.15 12.04
N LEU A 36 6.83 -1.25 10.86
CA LEU A 36 6.28 -0.08 10.16
C LEU A 36 5.24 0.66 11.03
N ALA A 37 4.40 -0.07 11.75
CA ALA A 37 3.40 0.50 12.66
C ALA A 37 4.03 1.34 13.77
N GLU A 38 5.13 0.87 14.38
CA GLU A 38 5.87 1.62 15.40
C GLU A 38 6.51 2.88 14.82
N CYS A 39 7.09 2.78 13.62
CA CYS A 39 7.66 3.95 12.94
C CYS A 39 6.59 5.00 12.61
N ILE A 40 5.41 4.58 12.14
CA ILE A 40 4.28 5.47 11.88
C ILE A 40 3.84 6.18 13.15
N GLU A 41 3.64 5.44 14.24
CA GLU A 41 3.20 6.00 15.52
C GLU A 41 4.21 7.00 16.09
N GLN A 42 5.51 6.69 15.98
CA GLN A 42 6.55 7.59 16.45
C GLN A 42 6.63 8.89 15.64
N VAL A 43 6.59 8.81 14.31
CA VAL A 43 6.57 10.02 13.46
C VAL A 43 5.30 10.82 13.70
N PHE A 44 4.14 10.16 13.79
CA PHE A 44 2.86 10.84 14.04
C PHE A 44 2.89 11.60 15.37
N ARG A 45 3.42 10.99 16.43
CA ARG A 45 3.62 11.63 17.73
C ARG A 45 4.52 12.86 17.63
N ASP A 46 5.65 12.74 16.96
CA ASP A 46 6.61 13.84 16.80
C ASP A 46 6.00 15.04 16.05
N ILE A 47 5.22 14.80 14.98
CA ILE A 47 4.64 15.90 14.20
C ILE A 47 3.42 16.53 14.87
N ARG A 48 2.60 15.78 15.62
CA ARG A 48 1.36 16.33 16.21
C ARG A 48 1.64 17.41 17.26
N GLU A 49 2.82 17.39 17.88
CA GLU A 49 3.23 18.40 18.87
C GLU A 49 3.36 19.81 18.25
N LYS A 50 3.60 19.89 16.94
CA LYS A 50 3.90 21.14 16.24
C LYS A 50 2.95 21.46 15.10
N ASN A 51 1.99 20.58 14.81
CA ASN A 51 1.09 20.70 13.66
C ASN A 51 -0.35 20.44 14.09
N TYR A 52 -1.29 21.21 13.55
CA TYR A 52 -2.71 20.91 13.69
C TYR A 52 -3.08 19.75 12.77
N ILE A 53 -3.54 18.65 13.37
CA ILE A 53 -4.06 17.48 12.67
C ILE A 53 -5.52 17.32 13.07
N PRO A 54 -6.47 17.53 12.14
CA PRO A 54 -7.89 17.31 12.43
C PRO A 54 -8.13 15.88 12.93
N PRO A 55 -8.94 15.66 13.99
CA PRO A 55 -9.23 14.31 14.49
C PRO A 55 -9.77 13.36 13.41
N ALA A 56 -10.56 13.89 12.46
CA ALA A 56 -11.09 13.13 11.34
C ALA A 56 -10.02 12.67 10.32
N ALA A 57 -8.87 13.35 10.28
CA ALA A 57 -7.81 13.09 9.31
C ALA A 57 -6.67 12.23 9.87
N VAL A 58 -6.75 11.80 11.13
CA VAL A 58 -5.65 11.08 11.82
C VAL A 58 -5.18 9.86 11.02
N GLU A 59 -6.11 9.02 10.57
CA GLU A 59 -5.78 7.81 9.81
C GLU A 59 -5.14 8.13 8.44
N GLU A 60 -5.55 9.22 7.80
CA GLU A 60 -5.00 9.65 6.53
C GLU A 60 -3.56 10.15 6.67
N TYR A 61 -3.25 10.84 7.78
CA TYR A 61 -1.89 11.22 8.14
C TYR A 61 -1.02 10.00 8.42
N ARG A 62 -1.52 9.01 9.17
CA ARG A 62 -0.81 7.76 9.46
C ARG A 62 -0.48 7.00 8.18
N ARG A 63 -1.46 6.84 7.31
CA ARG A 63 -1.29 6.25 5.99
C ARG A 63 -0.26 7.02 5.16
N ALA A 64 -0.33 8.35 5.14
CA ALA A 64 0.63 9.17 4.40
C ALA A 64 2.06 9.03 4.93
N ILE A 65 2.24 8.98 6.25
CA ILE A 65 3.53 8.73 6.92
C ILE A 65 4.07 7.34 6.54
N GLY A 66 3.24 6.30 6.58
CA GLY A 66 3.64 4.94 6.20
C GLY A 66 4.17 4.88 4.77
N ARG A 67 3.46 5.52 3.82
CA ARG A 67 3.90 5.66 2.42
C ARG A 67 5.24 6.39 2.30
N GLU A 68 5.45 7.42 3.12
CA GLU A 68 6.69 8.19 3.14
C GLU A 68 7.88 7.35 3.64
N ILE A 69 7.68 6.60 4.74
CA ILE A 69 8.70 5.74 5.34
C ILE A 69 9.10 4.64 4.37
N GLY A 70 8.14 3.89 3.82
CA GLY A 70 8.46 2.77 2.94
C GLY A 70 9.20 3.25 1.68
N ARG A 71 8.80 4.39 1.09
CA ARG A 71 9.47 4.94 -0.09
C ARG A 71 10.92 5.29 0.21
N LEU A 72 11.18 5.86 1.39
CA LEU A 72 12.54 6.19 1.82
C LEU A 72 13.37 4.95 2.17
N ARG A 73 12.75 3.85 2.58
CA ARG A 73 13.41 2.55 2.81
C ARG A 73 13.69 1.78 1.53
N GLY A 74 13.17 2.24 0.38
CA GLY A 74 13.21 1.50 -0.88
C GLY A 74 12.31 0.27 -0.86
N GLU A 75 11.38 0.22 0.09
CA GLU A 75 10.31 -0.78 0.13
C GLU A 75 9.23 -0.28 -0.83
N ASP A 76 8.83 -1.13 -1.77
CA ASP A 76 7.78 -0.80 -2.74
C ASP A 76 6.46 -0.67 -1.97
N VAL A 77 6.16 0.54 -1.48
CA VAL A 77 4.95 0.83 -0.70
C VAL A 77 3.78 0.89 -1.67
N GLY A 78 3.28 -0.30 -1.99
CA GLY A 78 1.85 -0.44 -2.20
C GLY A 78 1.12 0.21 -1.04
N GLU A 79 0.12 1.03 -1.36
CA GLU A 79 -0.58 1.89 -0.41
C GLU A 79 -0.93 1.19 0.90
N ALA A 80 -0.55 1.84 2.01
CA ALA A 80 -0.60 1.25 3.35
C ALA A 80 -2.02 1.00 3.86
N GLU A 81 -2.14 -0.11 4.59
CA GLU A 81 -3.26 -0.58 5.42
C GLU A 81 -4.59 -0.76 4.71
N GLY A 82 -4.73 -1.97 4.19
CA GLY A 82 -5.85 -2.53 3.47
C GLY A 82 -5.31 -3.72 2.67
N LEU A 83 -6.15 -4.72 2.42
CA LEU A 83 -5.74 -5.81 1.53
C LEU A 83 -5.54 -5.22 0.13
N VAL A 84 -4.32 -5.23 -0.42
CA VAL A 84 -4.06 -4.69 -1.77
C VAL A 84 -3.92 -5.85 -2.75
N ILE A 85 -4.80 -5.91 -3.73
CA ILE A 85 -4.84 -6.97 -4.73
C ILE A 85 -4.50 -6.36 -6.09
N ARG A 86 -3.41 -6.83 -6.71
CA ARG A 86 -3.04 -6.44 -8.07
C ARG A 86 -3.25 -7.57 -9.05
N ILE A 87 -3.94 -7.27 -10.14
CA ILE A 87 -4.10 -8.20 -11.28
C ILE A 87 -3.19 -7.71 -12.39
N LEU A 88 -2.17 -8.49 -12.71
CA LEU A 88 -1.22 -8.19 -13.78
C LEU A 88 -1.65 -8.89 -15.05
N GLY A 89 -1.92 -8.11 -16.10
CA GLY A 89 -2.21 -8.66 -17.41
C GLY A 89 -2.73 -7.62 -18.39
N THR A 90 -2.59 -7.91 -19.68
CA THR A 90 -2.88 -6.99 -20.78
C THR A 90 -4.39 -6.82 -21.08
N GLY A 91 -5.27 -7.17 -20.14
CA GLY A 91 -6.73 -6.99 -20.28
C GLY A 91 -7.43 -8.08 -21.13
N CYS A 92 -6.84 -9.27 -21.25
CA CYS A 92 -7.46 -10.39 -21.96
C CYS A 92 -8.63 -11.02 -21.18
N VAL A 93 -9.40 -11.90 -21.83
CA VAL A 93 -10.59 -12.55 -21.25
C VAL A 93 -10.31 -13.21 -19.90
N SER A 94 -9.15 -13.87 -19.75
CA SER A 94 -8.76 -14.50 -18.49
C SER A 94 -8.46 -13.49 -17.36
N CYS A 95 -7.90 -12.32 -17.66
CA CYS A 95 -7.71 -11.27 -16.65
C CYS A 95 -9.06 -10.77 -16.11
N ASN A 96 -10.04 -10.61 -17.00
CA ASN A 96 -11.38 -10.17 -16.64
C ASN A 96 -12.13 -11.25 -15.84
N SER A 97 -11.99 -12.53 -16.20
CA SER A 97 -12.53 -13.65 -15.41
C SER A 97 -11.95 -13.69 -13.99
N LEU A 98 -10.64 -13.48 -13.86
CA LEU A 98 -9.97 -13.45 -12.55
C LEU A 98 -10.48 -12.28 -11.70
N GLN A 99 -10.66 -11.10 -12.29
CA GLN A 99 -11.21 -9.95 -11.60
C GLN A 99 -12.65 -10.19 -11.11
N GLY A 100 -13.51 -10.74 -11.96
CA GLY A 100 -14.89 -11.08 -11.59
C GLY A 100 -14.93 -12.06 -10.41
N LEU A 101 -14.13 -13.12 -10.48
CA LEU A 101 -14.00 -14.11 -9.40
C LEU A 101 -13.53 -13.47 -8.08
N LEU A 102 -12.54 -12.57 -8.13
CA LEU A 102 -12.05 -11.86 -6.96
C LEU A 102 -13.12 -10.99 -6.30
N ILE A 103 -13.85 -10.22 -7.11
CA ILE A 103 -14.90 -9.32 -6.61
C ILE A 103 -16.01 -10.13 -5.94
N GLU A 104 -16.45 -11.23 -6.55
CA GLU A 104 -17.47 -12.12 -5.96
C GLU A 104 -17.03 -12.68 -4.61
N ILE A 105 -15.80 -13.19 -4.52
CA ILE A 105 -15.28 -13.76 -3.27
C ILE A 105 -15.14 -12.69 -2.19
N MET A 106 -14.61 -11.51 -2.54
CA MET A 106 -14.48 -10.41 -1.60
C MET A 106 -15.84 -9.95 -1.06
N GLN A 107 -16.87 -9.91 -1.91
CA GLN A 107 -18.24 -9.60 -1.51
C GLN A 107 -18.79 -10.65 -0.55
N ASP A 108 -18.62 -11.94 -0.86
CA ASP A 108 -19.12 -13.04 -0.03
C ASP A 108 -18.41 -13.13 1.33
N MET A 109 -17.13 -12.78 1.38
CA MET A 109 -16.33 -12.77 2.61
C MET A 109 -16.42 -11.46 3.40
N GLY A 110 -17.01 -10.40 2.83
CA GLY A 110 -17.06 -9.08 3.45
C GLY A 110 -15.69 -8.40 3.59
N ILE A 111 -14.75 -8.70 2.69
CA ILE A 111 -13.38 -8.17 2.72
C ILE A 111 -13.31 -6.87 1.91
N ALA A 112 -12.84 -5.79 2.55
CA ALA A 112 -12.49 -4.57 1.86
C ALA A 112 -11.04 -4.66 1.35
N ALA A 113 -10.86 -4.63 0.04
CA ALA A 113 -9.55 -4.66 -0.61
C ALA A 113 -9.47 -3.63 -1.73
N ASP A 114 -8.29 -3.07 -1.94
CA ASP A 114 -8.02 -2.23 -3.10
C ASP A 114 -7.58 -3.10 -4.28
N VAL A 115 -8.38 -3.10 -5.35
CA VAL A 115 -8.15 -3.95 -6.53
C VAL A 115 -7.61 -3.10 -7.67
N VAL A 116 -6.33 -3.27 -7.98
CA VAL A 116 -5.62 -2.51 -9.03
C VAL A 116 -5.31 -3.42 -10.21
N GLN A 117 -5.61 -2.95 -11.42
CA GLN A 117 -5.20 -3.63 -12.65
C GLN A 117 -3.97 -2.97 -13.23
N VAL A 118 -2.95 -3.78 -13.49
CA VAL A 118 -1.72 -3.34 -14.16
C VAL A 118 -1.70 -3.94 -15.56
N HIS A 119 -1.78 -3.07 -16.56
CA HIS A 119 -1.80 -3.45 -17.97
C HIS A 119 -0.48 -3.19 -18.69
N ASP A 120 0.39 -2.37 -18.09
CA ASP A 120 1.67 -1.96 -18.67
C ASP A 120 2.68 -3.13 -18.63
N PRO A 121 3.17 -3.63 -19.78
CA PRO A 121 4.11 -4.74 -19.81
C PRO A 121 5.45 -4.47 -19.11
N ASP A 122 5.94 -3.23 -19.14
CA ASP A 122 7.17 -2.84 -18.45
C ASP A 122 6.97 -2.87 -16.93
N GLU A 123 5.80 -2.41 -16.45
CA GLU A 123 5.43 -2.48 -15.04
C GLU A 123 5.25 -3.94 -14.57
N ILE A 124 4.59 -4.79 -15.38
CA ILE A 124 4.44 -6.23 -15.10
C ILE A 124 5.81 -6.92 -14.98
N GLY A 125 6.76 -6.58 -15.86
CA GLY A 125 8.12 -7.12 -15.83
C GLY A 125 8.88 -6.77 -14.56
N ARG A 126 8.65 -5.57 -13.99
CA ARG A 126 9.26 -5.15 -12.71
C ARG A 126 8.81 -5.98 -11.52
N PHE A 127 7.59 -6.53 -11.57
CA PHE A 127 7.10 -7.46 -10.55
C PHE A 127 7.72 -8.87 -10.68
N GLY A 128 8.59 -9.13 -11.67
CA GLY A 128 9.21 -10.44 -11.86
C GLY A 128 8.25 -11.51 -12.42
N VAL A 129 7.12 -11.08 -12.99
CA VAL A 129 6.11 -11.97 -13.57
C VAL A 129 6.45 -12.28 -15.03
N LEU A 130 6.71 -13.55 -15.33
CA LEU A 130 7.00 -14.02 -16.69
C LEU A 130 5.75 -14.43 -17.48
N ARG A 131 4.65 -14.78 -16.78
CA ARG A 131 3.42 -15.27 -17.40
C ARG A 131 2.21 -14.59 -16.76
N THR A 132 1.34 -14.04 -17.59
CA THR A 132 0.07 -13.42 -17.20
C THR A 132 -1.10 -14.31 -17.63
N PRO A 133 -2.26 -14.26 -16.95
CA PRO A 133 -2.61 -13.39 -15.83
C PRO A 133 -1.85 -13.76 -14.55
N ALA A 134 -1.49 -12.77 -13.74
CA ALA A 134 -0.91 -12.99 -12.41
C ALA A 134 -1.67 -12.22 -11.33
N LEU A 135 -1.74 -12.80 -10.14
CA LEU A 135 -2.40 -12.24 -8.97
C LEU A 135 -1.37 -11.96 -7.88
N LEU A 136 -1.31 -10.71 -7.44
CA LEU A 136 -0.52 -10.29 -6.31
C LEU A 136 -1.45 -9.84 -5.18
N ILE A 137 -1.18 -10.30 -3.96
CA ILE A 137 -1.87 -9.87 -2.75
C ILE A 137 -0.81 -9.33 -1.79
N ASN A 138 -0.99 -8.09 -1.31
CA ASN A 138 -0.03 -7.40 -0.44
C ASN A 138 1.41 -7.41 -0.98
N GLY A 139 1.56 -7.30 -2.31
CA GLY A 139 2.85 -7.33 -2.98
C GLY A 139 3.47 -8.73 -3.15
N ARG A 140 2.81 -9.80 -2.69
CA ARG A 140 3.24 -11.19 -2.88
C ARG A 140 2.52 -11.83 -4.07
N ILE A 141 3.26 -12.44 -4.98
CA ILE A 141 2.69 -13.19 -6.10
C ILE A 141 2.07 -14.49 -5.57
N LYS A 142 0.77 -14.67 -5.74
CA LYS A 142 0.05 -15.90 -5.38
C LYS A 142 -0.11 -16.85 -6.58
N CYS A 143 -0.28 -16.31 -7.78
CA CYS A 143 -0.28 -17.11 -9.02
C CYS A 143 0.22 -16.32 -10.24
N ALA A 144 0.73 -17.04 -11.25
CA ALA A 144 1.17 -16.48 -12.53
C ALA A 144 0.95 -17.46 -13.69
N GLY A 145 0.27 -17.01 -14.75
CA GLY A 145 0.03 -17.79 -15.97
C GLY A 145 -1.06 -18.85 -15.87
N VAL A 146 -1.80 -18.90 -14.76
CA VAL A 146 -2.92 -19.84 -14.54
C VAL A 146 -4.11 -19.10 -13.94
N LEU A 147 -5.32 -19.55 -14.26
CA LEU A 147 -6.53 -19.12 -13.57
C LEU A 147 -6.71 -19.95 -12.30
N PRO A 148 -6.68 -19.35 -11.10
CA PRO A 148 -6.92 -20.06 -9.85
C PRO A 148 -8.39 -20.48 -9.72
N SER A 149 -8.64 -21.52 -8.95
CA SER A 149 -9.99 -21.89 -8.52
C SER A 149 -10.49 -20.94 -7.41
N ARG A 150 -11.81 -20.87 -7.24
CA ARG A 150 -12.45 -20.10 -6.17
C ARG A 150 -11.88 -20.44 -4.78
N ALA A 151 -11.74 -21.72 -4.47
CA ALA A 151 -11.24 -22.18 -3.18
C ALA A 151 -9.81 -21.70 -2.88
N GLN A 152 -8.94 -21.65 -3.89
CA GLN A 152 -7.57 -21.16 -3.72
C GLN A 152 -7.54 -19.66 -3.42
N VAL A 153 -8.37 -18.87 -4.12
CA VAL A 153 -8.44 -17.43 -3.87
C VAL A 153 -8.98 -17.15 -2.48
N GLU A 154 -10.02 -17.86 -2.04
CA GLU A 154 -10.52 -17.75 -0.66
C GLU A 154 -9.45 -18.09 0.39
N GLU A 155 -8.64 -19.12 0.16
CA GLU A 155 -7.53 -19.48 1.05
C GLU A 155 -6.50 -18.36 1.14
N TRP A 156 -6.04 -17.82 0.01
CA TRP A 156 -5.09 -16.70 0.01
C TRP A 156 -5.64 -15.44 0.66
N LEU A 157 -6.93 -15.16 0.50
CA LEU A 157 -7.58 -14.03 1.14
C LEU A 157 -7.68 -14.24 2.67
N ARG A 158 -7.97 -15.46 3.15
CA ARG A 158 -7.98 -15.77 4.59
C ARG A 158 -6.60 -15.69 5.25
N GLU A 159 -5.53 -15.98 4.51
CA GLU A 159 -4.16 -15.87 5.03
C GLU A 159 -3.71 -14.42 5.24
N GLU A 160 -4.30 -13.48 4.50
CA GLU A 160 -3.83 -12.11 4.35
C GLU A 160 -4.77 -11.07 4.99
N VAL A 161 -5.87 -11.53 5.62
CA VAL A 161 -6.88 -10.74 6.36
C VAL A 161 -6.85 -11.12 7.83
#